data_AF-A0A9X1GG42-F1
#
_entry.id   AF-A0A9X1GG42-F1
#
_cell.length_a   1.000
_cell.length_b   1.000
_cell.length_c   1.000
_cell.angle_alpha   90.00
_cell.angle_beta   90.00
_cell.angle_gamma   90.00
#
_symmetry.space_group_name_H-M   'P 1'
#
loop_
_entity.id
_entity.type
_entity.pdbx_description
1 polymer ?
#
loop_
_entity_poly.entity_id
_entity_poly.type
_entity_poly.pdbx_seq_one_letter_code
_entity_poly.pdbx_strand_id
1 'polypeptide(L)'
;MLHLLYILAFTVLAFIAVGNLIRNLVMFSFDRERPYPANSSSMGNQGRYGYYGAKKQFVPHPELLDNAGNLIKEPLLVMRSINVEDAREQLDALYESSPGQKIERSEEA
;
A
#
# COMPACT_ATOMS: atom_id res chain seq x y z
N MET A 1 18.65 41.99 31.63
CA MET A 1 18.18 42.44 30.29
C MET A 1 18.02 41.32 29.26
N LEU A 2 18.67 40.15 29.37
CA LEU A 2 18.49 39.00 28.43
C LEU A 2 17.15 38.26 28.56
N HIS A 3 16.38 38.52 29.61
CA HIS A 3 15.12 37.83 29.88
C HIS A 3 14.08 38.02 28.76
N LEU A 4 14.06 39.19 28.13
CA LEU A 4 13.16 39.46 27.00
C LEU A 4 13.46 38.54 25.80
N LEU A 5 14.74 38.26 25.52
CA LEU A 5 15.14 37.31 24.48
C LEU A 5 14.75 35.87 24.83
N TYR A 6 14.83 35.47 26.11
CA TYR A 6 14.40 34.13 26.52
C TYR A 6 12.89 33.93 26.36
N ILE A 7 12.09 34.93 26.74
CA ILE A 7 10.64 34.89 26.56
C ILE A 7 10.32 34.80 25.05
N LEU A 8 11.00 35.59 24.21
CA LEU A 8 10.80 35.55 22.76
C LEU A 8 11.20 34.21 22.14
N ALA A 9 12.34 33.64 22.51
CA ALA A 9 12.76 32.34 22.00
C ALA A 9 11.81 31.22 22.45
N PHE A 10 11.37 31.26 23.71
CA PHE A 10 10.43 30.30 24.28
C PHE A 10 9.07 30.35 23.57
N THR A 11 8.54 31.54 23.28
CA THR A 11 7.26 31.65 22.55
C THR A 11 7.37 31.06 21.16
N VAL A 12 8.43 31.38 20.40
CA VAL A 12 8.65 30.81 19.06
C VAL A 12 8.71 29.27 19.12
N LEU A 13 9.48 28.71 20.05
CA LEU A 13 9.56 27.25 20.23
C LEU A 13 8.22 26.63 20.62
N ALA A 14 7.47 27.27 21.51
CA ALA A 14 6.15 26.80 21.93
C ALA A 14 5.15 26.78 20.76
N PHE A 15 5.11 27.82 19.93
CA PHE A 15 4.24 27.85 18.74
C PHE A 15 4.61 26.75 17.73
N ILE A 16 5.90 26.52 17.48
CA ILE A 16 6.36 25.44 16.58
C ILE A 16 5.94 24.07 17.14
N ALA A 17 6.15 23.84 18.44
CA ALA A 17 5.82 22.58 19.09
C ALA A 17 4.30 22.30 19.07
N VAL A 18 3.48 23.30 19.40
CA VAL A 18 2.02 23.18 19.37
C VAL A 18 1.52 22.94 17.94
N GLY A 19 2.07 23.64 16.95
CA GLY A 19 1.73 23.41 15.53
C GLY A 19 2.06 21.99 15.06
N ASN A 20 3.25 21.48 15.43
CA ASN A 20 3.66 20.11 15.13
C ASN A 20 2.77 19.07 15.84
N LEU A 21 2.41 19.32 17.10
CA LEU A 21 1.51 18.45 17.86
C LEU A 21 0.12 18.38 17.21
N ILE A 22 -0.47 19.53 16.85
CA ILE A 22 -1.77 19.58 16.18
C ILE A 22 -1.71 18.84 14.85
N ARG A 23 -0.67 19.05 14.03
CA ARG A 23 -0.51 18.32 12.76
C ARG A 23 -0.45 16.80 12.97
N ASN A 24 0.34 16.34 13.93
CA ASN A 24 0.46 14.91 14.25
C ASN A 24 -0.86 14.34 14.79
N LEU A 25 -1.56 15.10 15.65
CA LEU A 25 -2.84 14.68 16.23
C LEU A 25 -3.95 14.62 15.18
N VAL A 26 -4.00 15.59 14.27
CA VAL A 26 -5.00 15.65 13.20
C VAL A 26 -4.77 14.51 12.19
N MET A 27 -3.52 14.29 11.76
CA MET A 27 -3.17 13.15 10.91
C MET A 27 -3.57 11.81 11.56
N PHE A 28 -3.26 11.65 12.84
CA PHE A 28 -3.58 10.43 13.58
C PHE A 28 -5.09 10.26 13.86
N SER A 29 -5.83 11.35 14.06
CA SER A 29 -7.28 11.31 14.25
C SER A 29 -8.01 10.86 12.99
N PHE A 30 -7.55 11.27 11.80
CA PHE A 30 -8.17 10.86 10.54
C PHE A 30 -7.89 9.40 10.16
N ASP A 31 -6.82 8.80 10.65
CA ASP A 31 -6.51 7.37 10.43
C ASP A 31 -7.34 6.41 11.28
N ARG A 32 -8.08 6.90 12.29
CA ARG A 32 -8.91 6.05 13.16
C ARG A 32 -10.32 5.76 12.62
N GLU A 33 -10.78 6.48 11.60
CA GLU A 33 -12.17 6.36 11.09
C GLU A 33 -12.28 5.73 9.69
N ARG A 34 -11.22 5.12 9.15
CA ARG A 34 -11.31 4.39 7.88
C ARG A 34 -10.94 2.93 8.06
N PRO A 35 -11.91 1.99 8.10
CA PRO A 35 -11.65 0.59 7.82
C PRO A 35 -11.44 0.42 6.31
N TYR A 36 -10.50 1.15 5.70
CA TYR A 36 -10.04 0.95 4.33
C TYR A 36 -8.73 1.74 4.13
N PRO A 37 -7.64 1.12 3.67
CA PRO A 37 -6.47 1.87 3.27
C PRO A 37 -6.83 2.68 2.02
N ALA A 38 -6.93 3.99 2.21
CA ALA A 38 -6.84 4.92 1.11
C ALA A 38 -5.41 4.82 0.57
N ASN A 39 -5.28 4.23 -0.61
CA ASN A 39 -4.15 4.47 -1.49
C ASN A 39 -4.09 5.99 -1.76
N SER A 40 -3.44 6.73 -0.86
CA SER A 40 -3.16 8.13 -1.03
C SER A 40 -1.90 8.28 -1.87
N SER A 41 -1.94 7.74 -3.09
CA SER A 41 -1.24 8.38 -4.21
C SER A 41 -2.00 9.65 -4.57
N SER A 42 -2.05 10.59 -3.63
CA SER A 42 -2.22 11.99 -3.98
C SER A 42 -0.93 12.36 -4.65
N MET A 43 -0.93 12.22 -5.98
CA MET A 43 -0.02 12.85 -6.91
C MET A 43 -0.20 14.37 -6.75
N GLY A 44 0.28 14.89 -5.62
CA GLY A 44 0.45 16.29 -5.36
C GLY A 44 1.58 16.77 -6.25
N ASN A 45 1.20 17.35 -7.37
CA ASN A 45 2.01 18.16 -8.26
C ASN A 45 2.70 19.31 -7.47
N GLN A 46 3.75 19.02 -6.72
CA GLN A 46 4.63 19.99 -6.08
C GLN A 46 6.05 19.42 -6.02
N GLY A 47 6.79 19.66 -7.10
CA GLY A 47 8.20 19.32 -7.16
C GLY A 47 8.69 19.34 -8.60
N ARG A 48 9.00 20.55 -9.10
CA ARG A 48 10.03 20.70 -10.13
C ARG A 48 11.21 19.82 -9.70
N TYR A 49 11.64 18.88 -10.54
CA TYR A 49 13.00 18.42 -10.83
C TYR A 49 12.89 17.04 -11.50
N GLY A 50 13.41 16.96 -12.72
CA GLY A 50 13.05 15.94 -13.68
C GLY A 50 13.68 14.56 -13.48
N TYR A 51 13.06 13.58 -14.11
CA TYR A 51 13.76 12.54 -14.84
C TYR A 51 12.74 11.86 -15.77
N TYR A 52 13.17 11.44 -16.95
CA TYR A 52 12.37 10.70 -17.92
C TYR A 52 12.00 9.32 -17.35
N GLY A 53 10.96 9.27 -16.52
CA GLY A 53 10.33 8.04 -16.09
C GLY A 53 9.30 7.62 -17.13
N ALA A 54 9.62 6.61 -17.94
CA ALA A 54 8.63 5.93 -18.77
C ALA A 54 7.38 5.68 -17.91
N LYS A 55 6.27 6.31 -18.27
CA LYS A 55 4.97 6.02 -17.67
C LYS A 55 4.67 4.57 -18.02
N LYS A 56 5.08 3.62 -17.17
CA LYS A 56 4.62 2.24 -17.24
C LYS A 56 3.10 2.35 -17.20
N GLN A 57 2.47 2.13 -18.35
CA GLN A 57 1.02 2.03 -18.42
C GLN A 57 0.66 0.90 -17.47
N PHE A 58 0.04 1.27 -16.36
CA PHE A 58 -0.41 0.32 -15.37
C PHE A 58 -1.54 -0.47 -16.02
N VAL A 59 -1.23 -1.69 -16.47
CA VAL A 59 -2.22 -2.64 -16.97
C VAL A 59 -2.76 -3.36 -15.74
N PRO A 60 -4.01 -3.08 -15.32
CA PRO A 60 -4.58 -3.74 -14.16
C PRO A 60 -4.75 -5.23 -14.44
N HIS A 61 -4.52 -6.06 -13.42
CA HIS A 61 -4.86 -7.47 -13.49
C HIS A 61 -6.37 -7.63 -13.67
N PRO A 62 -6.83 -8.57 -14.50
CA PRO A 62 -8.25 -8.73 -14.82
C PRO A 62 -9.13 -9.04 -13.59
N GLU A 63 -8.55 -9.63 -12.54
CA GLU A 63 -9.22 -9.89 -11.27
C GLU A 63 -9.57 -8.62 -10.48
N LEU A 64 -8.91 -7.51 -10.79
CA LEU A 64 -9.17 -6.21 -10.19
C LEU A 64 -10.18 -5.40 -11.00
N LEU A 65 -10.94 -6.03 -11.90
CA LEU A 65 -12.02 -5.40 -12.65
C LEU A 65 -13.36 -6.02 -12.24
N ASP A 66 -14.36 -5.18 -11.99
CA ASP A 66 -15.74 -5.64 -11.85
C ASP A 66 -16.36 -6.01 -13.21
N ASN A 67 -17.59 -6.53 -13.20
CA ASN A 67 -18.33 -6.89 -14.43
C ASN A 67 -18.57 -5.71 -15.39
N ALA A 68 -18.44 -4.47 -14.90
CA ALA A 68 -18.58 -3.24 -15.67
C ALA A 68 -17.22 -2.67 -16.11
N GLY A 69 -16.10 -3.35 -15.81
CA GLY A 69 -14.74 -2.93 -16.16
C GLY A 69 -14.15 -1.86 -15.23
N ASN A 70 -14.76 -1.59 -14.08
CA ASN A 70 -14.22 -0.66 -13.09
C ASN A 70 -13.19 -1.36 -12.20
N LEU A 71 -12.16 -0.60 -11.82
CA LEU A 71 -11.10 -1.07 -10.92
C LEU A 71 -11.63 -1.29 -9.50
N ILE A 72 -11.61 -2.54 -9.04
CA ILE A 72 -11.87 -2.92 -7.65
C ILE A 72 -10.54 -3.07 -6.90
N LYS A 73 -10.55 -2.73 -5.60
CA LYS A 73 -9.33 -2.67 -4.77
C LYS A 73 -8.88 -4.05 -4.24
N GLU A 74 -9.75 -5.05 -4.35
CA GLU A 74 -9.51 -6.42 -3.94
C GLU A 74 -10.04 -7.37 -5.03
N PRO A 75 -9.38 -8.49 -5.29
CA PRO A 75 -9.88 -9.48 -6.25
C PRO A 75 -11.19 -10.08 -5.73
N LEU A 76 -12.12 -10.37 -6.64
CA LEU A 76 -13.40 -11.00 -6.29
C LEU A 76 -13.15 -12.40 -5.68
N LEU A 77 -13.29 -12.54 -4.37
CA LEU A 77 -13.12 -13.82 -3.68
C LEU A 77 -14.32 -14.75 -3.96
N VAL A 78 -14.13 -15.75 -4.82
CA VAL A 78 -15.12 -16.81 -5.05
C VAL A 78 -14.87 -17.96 -4.09
N MET A 79 -15.65 -18.05 -3.00
CA MET A 79 -15.57 -19.20 -2.09
C MET A 79 -16.28 -20.41 -2.72
N ARG A 80 -15.53 -21.50 -2.95
CA ARG A 80 -16.09 -22.79 -3.37
C ARG A 80 -16.01 -23.76 -2.19
N SER A 81 -17.10 -24.49 -1.91
CA SER A 81 -17.07 -25.62 -0.98
C SER A 81 -16.39 -26.80 -1.68
N ILE A 82 -15.11 -27.04 -1.37
CA ILE A 82 -14.33 -28.17 -1.90
C ILE A 82 -13.81 -29.02 -0.72
N ASN A 83 -13.59 -30.31 -0.95
CA ASN A 83 -12.97 -31.16 0.08
C ASN A 83 -11.48 -30.81 0.21
N VAL A 84 -10.90 -31.14 1.37
CA VAL A 84 -9.48 -30.87 1.65
C VAL A 84 -8.56 -31.61 0.67
N GLU A 85 -8.94 -32.83 0.26
CA GLU A 85 -8.15 -33.63 -0.69
C GLU A 85 -8.16 -33.00 -2.09
N ASP A 86 -9.34 -32.61 -2.59
CA ASP A 86 -9.50 -31.95 -3.88
C ASP A 86 -8.74 -30.60 -3.92
N ALA A 87 -8.74 -29.86 -2.80
CA ALA A 87 -8.00 -28.61 -2.66
C ALA A 87 -6.48 -28.83 -2.75
N ARG A 88 -5.99 -29.91 -2.14
CA ARG A 88 -4.58 -30.28 -2.19
C ARG A 88 -4.15 -30.63 -3.61
N GLU A 89 -4.92 -31.46 -4.30
CA GLU A 89 -4.64 -31.84 -5.69
C GLU A 89 -4.64 -30.61 -6.61
N GLN A 90 -5.58 -29.67 -6.43
CA GLN A 90 -5.61 -28.43 -7.20
C GLN A 90 -4.40 -27.52 -6.93
N LEU A 91 -3.92 -27.44 -5.69
CA LEU A 91 -2.71 -26.68 -5.34
C LEU A 91 -1.45 -27.32 -5.94
N ASP A 92 -1.34 -28.64 -5.89
CA ASP A 92 -0.23 -29.38 -6.48
C ASP A 92 -0.22 -29.18 -8.01
N ALA A 93 -1.37 -29.24 -8.67
CA ALA A 93 -1.51 -28.97 -10.09
C ALA A 93 -1.13 -27.52 -10.48
N LEU A 94 -1.50 -26.53 -9.66
CA LEU A 94 -1.09 -25.13 -9.86
C LEU A 94 0.42 -24.93 -9.67
N TYR A 95 1.01 -25.67 -8.73
CA TYR A 95 2.45 -25.63 -8.50
C TYR A 95 3.21 -26.17 -9.72
N GLU A 96 2.87 -27.36 -10.21
CA GLU A 96 3.51 -28.00 -11.36
C GLU A 96 3.30 -27.26 -12.68
N SER A 97 2.15 -26.59 -12.86
CA SER A 97 1.83 -25.83 -14.07
C SER A 97 2.42 -24.41 -14.08
N SER A 98 3.12 -23.99 -13.02
CA SER A 98 3.68 -22.65 -12.90
C SER A 98 4.81 -22.41 -13.92
N PRO A 99 4.70 -21.38 -14.78
CA PRO A 99 5.73 -21.06 -15.77
C PRO A 99 6.94 -20.43 -15.08
N GLY A 100 7.81 -21.30 -14.54
CA GLY A 100 9.01 -20.92 -13.80
C GLY A 100 9.76 -22.10 -13.18
N GLN A 101 9.17 -23.30 -13.16
CA GLN A 101 9.78 -24.47 -12.53
C GLN A 101 10.75 -25.17 -13.50
N LYS A 102 12.01 -24.73 -13.52
CA LYS A 102 13.11 -25.56 -14.04
C LYS A 102 13.63 -26.46 -12.91
N ILE A 103 13.55 -27.75 -13.20
CA ILE A 103 13.84 -28.91 -12.37
C ILE A 103 15.31 -28.94 -11.92
N GLU A 104 15.56 -29.17 -10.63
CA GLU A 104 16.66 -30.01 -10.16
C GLU A 104 16.17 -30.86 -8.98
N ARG A 105 15.63 -32.04 -9.28
CA ARG A 105 15.53 -33.14 -8.32
C ARG A 105 16.03 -34.40 -9.04
N SER A 106 17.33 -34.42 -9.28
CA SER A 106 18.06 -35.62 -9.65
C SER A 106 18.44 -36.36 -8.36
N GLU A 107 17.76 -37.49 -8.16
CA GLU A 107 18.24 -38.76 -7.59
C GLU A 107 19.36 -38.74 -6.53
N GLU A 108 19.03 -39.18 -5.31
CA GLU A 108 19.93 -40.00 -4.48
C GLU A 108 19.18 -41.27 -4.05
N ALA A 109 19.45 -42.37 -4.75
CA ALA A 109 19.26 -43.75 -4.31
C ALA A 109 20.43 -44.59 -4.83
#